data_AF-A0A0U1RQ21-F1
#
_entry.id   AF-A0A0U1RQ21-F1
#
_cell.length_a   1.000
_cell.length_b   1.000
_cell.length_c   1.000
_cell.angle_alpha   90.00
_cell.angle_beta   90.00
_cell.angle_gamma   90.00
#
_symmetry.space_group_name_H-M   'P 1'
#
loop_
_entity.id
_entity.type
_entity.pdbx_description
1 polymer ?
#
loop_
_entity_poly.entity_id
_entity_poly.type
_entity_poly.pdbx_seq_one_letter_code
_entity_poly.pdbx_strand_id
1 'polypeptide(L)'
;MARGNQTSTFEFLLWGLSEKPQQQHILFLVFLWMYLVTVAGNLLIVLAISTDVRLHTPMYFFLATLSCVDILFTSTTVPKALVNIHTQSRTISYAGCLVQLYFFLTFGDMDIFLLATMAYDRFVAICHPLHYRMIMSFQRCSLLVTACWTLTTVVAMTHTFLIFRLSFCSQKVIPDFFCDLGP
;
A
#
# COMPACT_ATOMS: atom_id res chain seq x y z
N MET A 1 27.08 -41.28 -1.46
CA MET A 1 27.26 -39.85 -1.13
C MET A 1 27.68 -39.10 -2.40
N ALA A 2 26.79 -38.31 -2.99
CA ALA A 2 27.13 -37.22 -3.92
C ALA A 2 25.89 -36.35 -4.20
N ARG A 3 25.76 -35.29 -3.37
CA ARG A 3 25.38 -33.90 -3.70
C ARG A 3 24.26 -33.68 -4.74
N GLY A 4 23.01 -33.63 -4.26
CA GLY A 4 21.93 -32.91 -4.94
C GLY A 4 22.12 -31.39 -4.76
N ASN A 5 21.98 -30.63 -5.85
CA ASN A 5 21.95 -29.17 -5.85
C ASN A 5 20.77 -28.67 -4.99
N GLN A 6 21.03 -28.31 -3.73
CA GLN A 6 20.09 -27.51 -2.94
C GLN A 6 20.24 -26.05 -3.34
N THR A 7 19.50 -25.63 -4.37
CA THR A 7 19.10 -24.23 -4.50
C THR A 7 18.14 -23.95 -3.34
N SER A 8 18.68 -23.48 -2.21
CA SER A 8 17.90 -23.08 -1.03
C SER A 8 17.00 -21.90 -1.37
N THR A 9 15.78 -22.21 -1.80
CA THR A 9 14.69 -21.25 -1.95
C THR A 9 14.27 -20.82 -0.54
N PHE A 10 14.67 -19.60 -0.13
CA PHE A 10 14.42 -19.07 1.21
C PHE A 10 12.93 -18.75 1.38
N GLU A 11 12.26 -19.60 2.15
CA GLU A 11 10.82 -19.61 2.36
C GLU A 11 10.50 -19.06 3.78
N PHE A 12 9.92 -17.86 3.90
CA PHE A 12 9.60 -17.17 5.17
C PHE A 12 8.21 -17.51 5.67
N LEU A 13 8.09 -18.20 6.81
CA LEU A 13 6.85 -18.67 7.43
C LEU A 13 6.03 -17.53 8.10
N LEU A 14 4.96 -17.03 7.49
CA LEU A 14 3.93 -16.16 8.10
C LEU A 14 3.22 -16.90 9.26
N TRP A 15 3.68 -16.69 10.49
CA TRP A 15 3.00 -17.17 11.70
C TRP A 15 2.02 -16.10 12.18
N GLY A 16 0.72 -16.42 12.22
CA GLY A 16 -0.25 -15.57 12.90
C GLY A 16 -1.56 -15.43 12.13
N LEU A 17 -2.58 -16.20 12.54
CA LEU A 17 -3.98 -15.73 12.60
C LEU A 17 -4.93 -16.82 13.13
N SER A 18 -4.61 -18.11 12.99
CA SER A 18 -5.15 -19.21 13.79
C SER A 18 -4.56 -20.56 13.36
N GLU A 19 -4.33 -21.48 14.31
CA GLU A 19 -4.01 -22.88 14.05
C GLU A 19 -5.21 -23.72 13.59
N LYS A 20 -6.44 -23.17 13.71
CA LYS A 20 -7.68 -23.89 13.39
C LYS A 20 -8.11 -23.63 11.93
N PRO A 21 -8.32 -24.69 11.12
CA PRO A 21 -8.70 -24.54 9.70
C PRO A 21 -10.03 -23.80 9.49
N GLN A 22 -10.95 -23.87 10.46
CA GLN A 22 -12.22 -23.13 10.40
C GLN A 22 -12.04 -21.61 10.49
N GLN A 23 -11.06 -21.11 11.27
CA GLN A 23 -10.79 -19.67 11.36
C GLN A 23 -10.08 -19.13 10.11
N GLN A 24 -9.24 -19.94 9.46
CA GLN A 24 -8.60 -19.57 8.19
C GLN A 24 -9.63 -19.34 7.08
N HIS A 25 -10.67 -20.17 6.99
CA HIS A 25 -11.74 -19.99 6.01
C HIS A 25 -12.56 -18.71 6.23
N ILE A 26 -12.87 -18.38 7.50
CA ILE A 26 -13.59 -17.14 7.83
C ILE A 26 -12.73 -15.93 7.45
N LEU A 27 -11.44 -15.94 7.77
CA LEU A 27 -10.52 -14.86 7.42
C LEU A 27 -10.37 -14.70 5.92
N PHE A 28 -10.25 -15.80 5.16
CA PHE A 28 -10.22 -15.76 3.70
C PHE A 28 -11.45 -15.06 3.13
N LEU A 29 -12.65 -15.44 3.58
CA LEU A 29 -13.90 -14.83 3.12
C LEU A 29 -13.97 -13.35 3.50
N VAL A 30 -13.56 -13.01 4.71
CA VAL A 30 -13.55 -11.62 5.20
C VAL A 30 -12.58 -10.75 4.39
N PHE A 31 -11.35 -11.20 4.15
CA PHE A 31 -10.37 -10.48 3.32
C PHE A 31 -10.83 -10.35 1.86
N LEU A 32 -11.40 -11.41 1.29
CA LEU A 32 -11.94 -11.38 -0.06
C LEU A 32 -13.09 -10.39 -0.18
N TRP A 33 -14.01 -10.39 0.79
CA TRP A 33 -15.15 -9.47 0.80
C TRP A 33 -14.71 -8.02 0.97
N MET A 34 -13.80 -7.74 1.90
CA MET A 34 -13.21 -6.40 2.05
C MET A 34 -12.52 -5.96 0.76
N TYR A 35 -11.75 -6.82 0.12
CA TYR A 35 -11.09 -6.50 -1.15
C TYR A 35 -12.10 -6.10 -2.24
N LEU A 36 -13.15 -6.89 -2.44
CA LEU A 36 -14.18 -6.61 -3.44
C LEU A 36 -14.90 -5.28 -3.16
N VAL A 37 -15.27 -5.03 -1.90
CA VAL A 37 -15.95 -3.80 -1.49
C VAL A 37 -15.05 -2.59 -1.70
N THR A 38 -13.77 -2.66 -1.29
CA THR A 38 -12.82 -1.54 -1.42
C THR A 38 -12.52 -1.23 -2.89
N VAL A 39 -12.29 -2.26 -3.71
CA VAL A 39 -12.05 -2.06 -5.16
C VAL A 39 -13.28 -1.50 -5.84
N ALA A 40 -14.46 -2.06 -5.58
CA ALA A 40 -15.71 -1.57 -6.18
C ALA A 40 -16.01 -0.13 -5.76
N GLY A 41 -15.89 0.18 -4.47
CA GLY A 41 -16.13 1.52 -3.93
C GLY A 41 -15.21 2.57 -4.55
N ASN A 42 -13.90 2.30 -4.56
CA ASN A 42 -12.92 3.23 -5.13
C ASN A 42 -13.05 3.36 -6.65
N LEU A 43 -13.39 2.28 -7.35
CA LEU A 43 -13.64 2.33 -8.79
C LEU A 43 -14.87 3.19 -9.12
N LEU A 44 -15.93 3.08 -8.32
CA LEU A 44 -17.12 3.93 -8.46
C LEU A 44 -16.80 5.41 -8.23
N ILE A 45 -15.93 5.74 -7.27
CA ILE A 45 -15.48 7.12 -7.03
C ILE A 45 -14.73 7.66 -8.25
N VAL A 46 -13.78 6.91 -8.78
CA VAL A 46 -13.02 7.29 -9.98
C VAL A 46 -13.95 7.48 -11.18
N LEU A 47 -14.89 6.54 -11.40
CA LEU A 47 -15.88 6.64 -12.48
C LEU A 47 -16.78 7.86 -12.32
N ALA A 48 -17.30 8.13 -11.13
CA ALA A 48 -18.15 9.29 -10.86
C ALA A 48 -17.42 10.61 -11.14
N ILE A 49 -16.16 10.73 -10.76
CA ILE A 49 -15.34 11.93 -11.00
C ILE A 49 -15.01 12.08 -12.49
N SER A 50 -14.72 10.99 -13.19
CA SER A 50 -14.38 11.01 -14.62
C SER A 50 -15.57 11.35 -15.53
N THR A 51 -16.80 11.05 -15.08
CA THR A 51 -18.02 11.21 -15.88
C THR A 51 -18.68 12.58 -15.70
N ASP A 52 -18.61 13.18 -14.51
CA ASP A 52 -19.21 14.50 -14.24
C ASP A 52 -18.14 15.59 -14.22
N VAL A 53 -18.11 16.41 -15.28
CA VAL A 53 -17.19 17.54 -15.43
C VAL A 53 -17.33 18.57 -14.28
N ARG A 54 -18.48 18.65 -13.62
CA ARG A 54 -18.69 19.55 -12.47
C ARG A 54 -17.89 19.13 -11.24
N LEU A 55 -17.47 17.86 -11.18
CA LEU A 55 -16.59 17.34 -10.15
C LEU A 55 -15.11 17.56 -10.48
N HIS A 56 -14.73 18.20 -11.60
CA HIS A 56 -13.32 18.53 -11.86
C HIS A 56 -12.81 19.74 -11.05
N THR A 57 -12.85 19.60 -9.72
CA THR A 57 -12.22 20.53 -8.77
C THR A 57 -10.92 19.93 -8.23
N PRO A 58 -9.98 20.75 -7.72
CA PRO A 58 -8.73 20.28 -7.10
C PRO A 58 -8.93 19.17 -6.07
N MET A 59 -9.95 19.28 -5.21
CA MET A 59 -10.23 18.26 -4.21
C MET A 59 -10.57 16.90 -4.84
N TYR A 60 -11.44 16.87 -5.85
CA TYR A 60 -11.83 15.60 -6.48
C TYR A 60 -10.69 15.00 -7.31
N PHE A 61 -9.77 15.82 -7.82
CA PHE A 61 -8.53 15.30 -8.41
C PHE A 61 -7.67 14.54 -7.38
N PHE A 62 -7.50 15.09 -6.17
CA PHE A 62 -6.82 14.38 -5.09
C PHE A 62 -7.60 13.13 -4.65
N LEU A 63 -8.94 13.20 -4.59
CA LEU A 63 -9.78 12.05 -4.24
C LEU A 63 -9.68 10.91 -5.26
N ALA A 64 -9.68 11.22 -6.56
CA ALA A 64 -9.49 10.22 -7.60
C ALA A 64 -8.09 9.58 -7.53
N THR A 65 -7.08 10.38 -7.21
CA THR A 65 -5.71 9.88 -6.99
C THR A 65 -5.65 8.96 -5.76
N LEU A 66 -6.26 9.36 -4.65
CA LEU A 66 -6.38 8.55 -3.42
C LEU A 66 -7.07 7.21 -3.72
N SER A 67 -8.23 7.24 -4.39
CA SER A 67 -8.94 6.01 -4.75
C SER A 67 -8.13 5.07 -5.65
N CYS A 68 -7.29 5.63 -6.53
CA CYS A 68 -6.37 4.81 -7.34
C CYS A 68 -5.27 4.17 -6.46
N VAL A 69 -4.69 4.94 -5.53
CA VAL A 69 -3.69 4.45 -4.57
C VAL A 69 -4.29 3.36 -3.67
N ASP A 70 -5.50 3.53 -3.15
CA ASP A 70 -6.22 2.53 -2.35
C ASP A 70 -6.41 1.20 -3.10
N ILE A 71 -6.79 1.27 -4.38
CA ILE A 71 -6.94 0.07 -5.23
C ILE A 71 -5.59 -0.64 -5.40
N LEU A 72 -4.51 0.11 -5.65
CA LEU A 72 -3.16 -0.45 -5.80
C LEU A 72 -2.65 -1.05 -4.49
N PHE A 73 -2.87 -0.36 -3.37
CA PHE A 73 -2.47 -0.82 -2.04
C PHE A 73 -3.18 -2.13 -1.65
N THR A 74 -4.51 -2.16 -1.80
CA THR A 74 -5.29 -3.36 -1.52
C THR A 74 -4.94 -4.51 -2.46
N SER A 75 -4.70 -4.22 -3.75
CA SER A 75 -4.33 -5.24 -4.75
C SER A 75 -2.90 -5.77 -4.60
N THR A 76 -2.00 -5.05 -3.94
CA THR A 76 -0.65 -5.55 -3.65
C THR A 76 -0.60 -6.37 -2.36
N THR A 77 -1.39 -5.98 -1.36
CA THR A 77 -1.37 -6.60 -0.02
C THR A 77 -2.31 -7.81 0.10
N VAL A 78 -3.56 -7.67 -0.35
CA VAL A 78 -4.62 -8.67 -0.09
C VAL A 78 -4.47 -9.95 -0.93
N PRO A 79 -4.11 -9.91 -2.23
CA PRO A 79 -3.92 -11.13 -3.01
C PRO A 79 -2.80 -12.03 -2.47
N LYS A 80 -1.71 -11.44 -1.96
CA LYS A 80 -0.66 -12.22 -1.30
C LYS A 80 -1.13 -12.88 -0.02
N ALA A 81 -1.90 -12.16 0.81
CA ALA A 81 -2.50 -12.74 2.01
C ALA A 81 -3.47 -13.89 1.68
N LEU A 82 -4.30 -13.72 0.63
CA LEU A 82 -5.26 -14.74 0.16
C LEU A 82 -4.55 -15.99 -0.38
N VAL A 83 -3.52 -15.82 -1.22
CA VAL A 83 -2.72 -16.94 -1.74
C VAL A 83 -2.03 -17.69 -0.61
N ASN A 84 -1.46 -16.96 0.35
CA ASN A 84 -0.78 -17.55 1.52
C ASN A 84 -1.74 -18.37 2.42
N ILE A 85 -3.00 -17.95 2.55
CA ILE A 85 -4.04 -18.71 3.25
C ILE A 85 -4.45 -19.96 2.46
N HIS A 86 -4.57 -19.84 1.13
CA HIS A 86 -5.04 -20.93 0.27
C HIS A 86 -4.03 -22.06 0.09
N THR A 87 -2.75 -21.74 -0.09
CA THR A 87 -1.73 -22.77 -0.36
C THR A 87 -1.24 -23.47 0.90
N GLN A 88 -1.60 -22.99 2.11
CA GLN A 88 -1.08 -23.43 3.41
C GLN A 88 0.46 -23.37 3.56
N SER A 89 1.19 -23.08 2.48
CA SER A 89 2.61 -22.75 2.45
C SER A 89 2.73 -21.31 2.93
N ARG A 90 3.08 -21.17 4.20
CA ARG A 90 3.24 -19.86 4.85
C ARG A 90 4.43 -19.07 4.31
N THR A 91 4.99 -19.40 3.15
CA THR A 91 6.39 -19.13 2.80
C THR A 91 6.54 -18.04 1.73
N ILE A 92 6.94 -16.85 2.14
CA ILE A 92 7.28 -15.75 1.20
C ILE A 92 8.78 -15.76 0.89
N SER A 93 9.17 -15.48 -0.34
CA SER A 93 10.60 -15.32 -0.64
C SER A 93 11.14 -14.04 -0.02
N TYR A 94 12.44 -13.99 0.33
CA TYR A 94 13.08 -12.76 0.85
C TYR A 94 12.84 -11.55 -0.08
N ALA A 95 13.02 -11.74 -1.39
CA ALA A 95 12.72 -10.74 -2.39
C ALA A 95 11.22 -10.37 -2.40
N GLY A 96 10.34 -11.34 -2.20
CA GLY A 96 8.90 -11.13 -2.08
C GLY A 96 8.50 -10.29 -0.87
N CYS A 97 9.19 -10.42 0.28
CA CYS A 97 8.94 -9.59 1.47
C CYS A 97 9.44 -8.16 1.26
N LEU A 98 10.63 -7.98 0.69
CA LEU A 98 11.17 -6.65 0.39
C LEU A 98 10.28 -5.87 -0.59
N VAL A 99 9.80 -6.54 -1.65
CA VAL A 99 8.87 -5.93 -2.60
C VAL A 99 7.55 -5.55 -1.93
N GLN A 100 7.00 -6.42 -1.08
CA GLN A 100 5.76 -6.13 -0.36
C GLN A 100 5.92 -4.95 0.61
N LEU A 101 7.02 -4.92 1.38
CA LEU A 101 7.31 -3.83 2.30
C LEU A 101 7.50 -2.50 1.56
N TYR A 102 8.22 -2.51 0.43
CA TYR A 102 8.40 -1.33 -0.40
C TYR A 102 7.06 -0.74 -0.87
N PHE A 103 6.16 -1.57 -1.42
CA PHE A 103 4.84 -1.10 -1.85
C PHE A 103 3.97 -0.65 -0.69
N PHE A 104 4.02 -1.38 0.44
CA PHE A 104 3.26 -1.02 1.64
C PHE A 104 3.65 0.37 2.16
N LEU A 105 4.95 0.63 2.32
CA LEU A 105 5.45 1.94 2.74
C LEU A 105 5.11 3.01 1.72
N THR A 106 5.34 2.75 0.43
CA THR A 106 5.08 3.74 -0.63
C THR A 106 3.61 4.16 -0.64
N PHE A 107 2.68 3.21 -0.68
CA PHE A 107 1.25 3.53 -0.77
C PHE A 107 0.68 4.05 0.56
N GLY A 108 1.09 3.49 1.71
CA GLY A 108 0.66 3.97 3.02
C GLY A 108 1.08 5.43 3.27
N ASP A 109 2.34 5.78 2.94
CA ASP A 109 2.79 7.18 3.04
C ASP A 109 2.06 8.08 2.04
N MET A 110 1.71 7.55 0.86
CA MET A 110 0.96 8.31 -0.14
C MET A 110 -0.44 8.67 0.32
N ASP A 111 -1.15 7.75 0.98
CA ASP A 111 -2.47 8.03 1.55
C ASP A 111 -2.39 9.16 2.58
N ILE A 112 -1.40 9.10 3.47
CA ILE A 112 -1.19 10.14 4.50
C ILE A 112 -0.90 11.50 3.85
N PHE A 113 0.01 11.55 2.87
CA PHE A 113 0.31 12.81 2.20
C PHE A 113 -0.88 13.34 1.40
N LEU A 114 -1.61 12.49 0.68
CA LEU A 114 -2.81 12.91 -0.05
C LEU A 114 -3.86 13.47 0.91
N LEU A 115 -4.12 12.80 2.05
CA LEU A 115 -5.02 13.31 3.10
C LEU A 115 -4.56 14.68 3.63
N ALA A 116 -3.27 14.86 3.87
CA ALA A 116 -2.72 16.15 4.29
C ALA A 116 -2.91 17.24 3.21
N THR A 117 -2.70 16.91 1.94
CA THR A 117 -2.91 17.87 0.83
C THR A 117 -4.39 18.24 0.65
N MET A 118 -5.30 17.29 0.85
CA MET A 118 -6.76 17.57 0.86
C MET A 118 -7.16 18.46 2.04
N ALA A 119 -6.59 18.23 3.23
CA ALA A 119 -6.79 19.11 4.38
C ALA A 119 -6.26 20.52 4.11
N TYR A 120 -5.11 20.62 3.45
CA TYR A 120 -4.53 21.90 3.04
C TYR A 120 -5.38 22.62 1.98
N ASP A 121 -5.92 21.91 0.98
CA ASP A 121 -6.87 22.47 0.01
C ASP A 121 -8.08 23.10 0.72
N ARG A 122 -8.67 22.37 1.68
CA ARG A 122 -9.80 22.86 2.47
C ARG A 122 -9.44 24.06 3.34
N PHE A 123 -8.25 24.08 3.92
CA PHE A 123 -7.75 25.22 4.68
C PHE A 123 -7.61 26.48 3.80
N VAL A 124 -6.97 26.36 2.63
CA VAL A 124 -6.77 27.49 1.72
C VAL A 124 -8.11 28.01 1.18
N ALA A 125 -9.07 27.11 0.90
CA ALA A 125 -10.40 27.49 0.46
C ALA A 125 -11.15 28.35 1.49
N ILE A 126 -10.97 28.07 2.79
CA ILE A 126 -11.64 28.78 3.89
C ILE A 126 -10.91 30.08 4.24
N CYS A 127 -9.58 30.02 4.43
CA CYS A 127 -8.80 31.16 4.92
C CYS A 127 -8.44 32.16 3.83
N HIS A 128 -8.34 31.73 2.56
CA HIS A 128 -7.90 32.57 1.44
C HIS A 128 -8.75 32.38 0.16
N PRO A 129 -10.08 32.60 0.23
CA PRO A 129 -10.98 32.31 -0.90
C PRO A 129 -10.66 33.08 -2.17
N LEU A 130 -10.21 34.34 -2.07
CA LEU A 130 -9.87 35.19 -3.21
C LEU A 130 -8.60 34.73 -3.96
N HIS A 131 -7.67 34.06 -3.27
CA HIS A 131 -6.43 33.56 -3.86
C HIS A 131 -6.47 32.05 -4.13
N TYR A 132 -7.55 31.35 -3.75
CA TYR A 132 -7.69 29.91 -3.87
C TYR A 132 -7.38 29.39 -5.28
N ARG A 133 -7.95 30.01 -6.32
CA ARG A 133 -7.72 29.59 -7.72
C ARG A 133 -6.27 29.71 -8.18
N MET A 134 -5.51 30.65 -7.61
CA MET A 134 -4.09 30.84 -7.93
C MET A 134 -3.22 29.80 -7.20
N ILE A 135 -3.55 29.52 -5.93
CA ILE A 135 -2.82 28.59 -5.07
C ILE A 135 -3.10 27.12 -5.49
N MET A 136 -4.38 26.77 -5.63
CA MET A 136 -4.88 25.43 -5.98
C MET A 136 -5.27 25.35 -7.46
N SER A 137 -4.31 25.60 -8.35
CA SER A 137 -4.47 25.35 -9.78
C SER A 137 -4.15 23.89 -10.11
N PHE A 138 -4.75 23.35 -11.18
CA PHE A 138 -4.55 21.96 -11.59
C PHE A 138 -3.07 21.61 -11.81
N GLN A 139 -2.27 22.55 -12.34
CA GLN A 139 -0.82 22.37 -12.50
C GLN A 139 -0.10 22.22 -11.15
N ARG A 140 -0.48 23.02 -10.15
CA ARG A 140 0.08 22.92 -8.78
C ARG A 140 -0.38 21.65 -8.08
N CYS A 141 -1.63 21.24 -8.24
CA CYS A 141 -2.13 19.97 -7.71
C CYS A 141 -1.38 18.78 -8.32
N SER A 142 -1.18 18.77 -9.64
CA SER A 142 -0.38 17.74 -10.31
C SER A 142 1.07 17.74 -9.80
N LEU A 143 1.68 18.92 -9.63
CA LEU A 143 3.03 19.04 -9.07
C LEU A 143 3.08 18.47 -7.63
N LEU A 144 2.09 18.77 -6.81
CA LEU A 144 2.00 18.30 -5.43
C LEU A 144 1.88 16.77 -5.37
N VAL A 145 1.02 16.16 -6.18
CA VAL A 145 0.91 14.70 -6.30
C VAL A 145 2.23 14.09 -6.74
N THR A 146 2.91 14.66 -7.74
CA THR A 146 4.23 14.15 -8.16
C THR A 146 5.27 14.29 -7.07
N ALA A 147 5.25 15.38 -6.30
CA ALA A 147 6.17 15.59 -5.17
C ALA A 147 5.91 14.55 -4.07
N CYS A 148 4.65 14.30 -3.70
CA CYS A 148 4.27 13.22 -2.79
C CYS A 148 4.82 11.89 -3.29
N TRP A 149 4.63 11.56 -4.58
CA TRP A 149 5.12 10.31 -5.16
C TRP A 149 6.64 10.16 -5.06
N THR A 150 7.37 11.23 -5.37
CA THR A 150 8.83 11.20 -5.25
C THR A 150 9.29 11.03 -3.80
N LEU A 151 8.62 11.70 -2.85
CA LEU A 151 8.99 11.66 -1.44
C LEU A 151 8.74 10.27 -0.85
N THR A 152 7.57 9.69 -1.08
CA THR A 152 7.22 8.34 -0.59
C THR A 152 8.11 7.27 -1.21
N THR A 153 8.44 7.40 -2.49
CA THR A 153 9.38 6.49 -3.16
C THR A 153 10.76 6.54 -2.51
N VAL A 154 11.26 7.75 -2.20
CA VAL A 154 12.56 7.92 -1.54
C VAL A 154 12.53 7.33 -0.13
N VAL A 155 11.49 7.62 0.65
CA VAL A 155 11.32 7.06 2.02
C VAL A 155 11.22 5.53 1.98
N ALA A 156 10.38 4.98 1.11
CA ALA A 156 10.27 3.53 0.97
C ALA A 156 11.58 2.88 0.51
N MET A 157 12.31 3.51 -0.41
CA MET A 157 13.64 3.04 -0.83
C MET A 157 14.66 3.08 0.31
N THR A 158 14.74 4.17 1.08
CA THR A 158 15.70 4.28 2.18
C THR A 158 15.40 3.26 3.28
N HIS A 159 14.13 3.09 3.66
CA HIS A 159 13.72 2.06 4.61
C HIS A 159 14.05 0.66 4.10
N THR A 160 13.67 0.34 2.86
CA THR A 160 13.94 -0.98 2.26
C THR A 160 15.44 -1.26 2.15
N PHE A 161 16.24 -0.25 1.77
CA PHE A 161 17.69 -0.36 1.70
C PHE A 161 18.33 -0.53 3.08
N LEU A 162 17.88 0.22 4.08
CA LEU A 162 18.38 0.10 5.45
C LEU A 162 18.13 -1.31 6.00
N ILE A 163 16.95 -1.87 5.74
CA ILE A 163 16.57 -3.24 6.13
C ILE A 163 17.41 -4.28 5.38
N PHE A 164 17.65 -4.07 4.09
CA PHE A 164 18.56 -4.91 3.30
C PHE A 164 20.00 -4.89 3.87
N ARG A 165 20.46 -3.74 4.37
CA ARG A 165 21.79 -3.59 4.97
C ARG A 165 21.89 -4.16 6.38
N LEU A 166 20.86 -4.01 7.21
CA LEU A 166 20.80 -4.52 8.59
C LEU A 166 20.78 -6.06 8.65
N SER A 167 20.23 -6.73 7.62
CA SER A 167 20.09 -8.19 7.59
C SER A 167 21.38 -8.99 7.28
N PHE A 168 22.56 -8.34 7.36
CA PHE A 168 23.87 -9.01 7.16
C PHE A 168 24.48 -9.66 8.41
N CYS A 169 23.84 -9.62 9.59
CA CYS A 169 24.36 -10.31 10.78
C CYS A 169 23.26 -11.02 11.60
N SER A 170 23.34 -12.35 11.60
CA SER A 170 22.75 -13.30 12.56
C SER A 170 21.24 -13.63 12.50
N GLN A 171 20.99 -14.93 12.30
CA GLN A 171 19.77 -15.74 12.55
C GLN A 171 18.38 -15.14 12.23
N LYS A 172 17.82 -15.67 11.14
CA LYS A 172 16.59 -15.30 10.45
C LYS A 172 15.36 -16.01 11.02
N VAL A 173 14.65 -15.39 11.97
CA VAL A 173 13.25 -15.74 12.29
C VAL A 173 12.49 -14.42 12.46
N ILE A 174 11.54 -14.14 11.55
CA ILE A 174 10.62 -13.00 11.65
C ILE A 174 9.27 -13.60 12.05
N PRO A 175 8.72 -13.25 13.23
CA PRO A 175 7.51 -13.89 13.76
C PRO A 175 6.19 -13.28 13.26
N ASP A 176 6.20 -12.23 12.41
CA ASP A 176 5.00 -11.47 12.06
C ASP A 176 4.51 -11.60 10.61
N PHE A 177 3.20 -11.36 10.45
CA PHE A 177 2.41 -11.47 9.20
C PHE A 177 2.78 -10.42 8.14
N PHE A 178 3.55 -9.41 8.56
CA PHE A 178 4.21 -8.43 7.72
C PHE A 178 5.71 -8.53 8.00
N CYS A 179 6.56 -8.04 7.09
CA CYS A 179 7.91 -7.60 7.48
C CYS A 179 7.74 -6.34 8.37
N ASP A 180 7.19 -6.52 9.56
CA ASP A 180 7.05 -5.47 10.57
C ASP A 180 8.32 -5.49 11.41
N LEU A 181 9.00 -4.35 11.49
CA LEU A 181 10.13 -4.19 12.39
C LEU A 181 9.58 -3.84 13.78
N GLY A 182 9.18 -4.88 14.50
CA GLY A 182 9.20 -4.82 15.96
C GLY A 182 10.63 -4.61 16.47
N PRO A 183 10.80 -4.00 17.66
CA PRO A 183 12.08 -3.50 18.17
C PRO A 183 13.17 -4.55 18.33
#